data_AF-A0A409WXQ9-F1
#
_entry.id   AF-A0A409WXQ9-F1
#
_cell.length_a   1.000
_cell.length_b   1.000
_cell.length_c   1.000
_cell.angle_alpha   90.00
_cell.angle_beta   90.00
_cell.angle_gamma   90.00
#
_symmetry.space_group_name_H-M   'P 1'
#
loop_
_entity.id
_entity.type
_entity.pdbx_description
1 polymer ?
#
loop_
_entity_poly.entity_id
_entity_poly.type
_entity_poly.pdbx_seq_one_letter_code
_entity_poly.pdbx_strand_id
1 'polypeptide(L)'
;MNSRPAYFSLKHVDCPYPDNFVCRITNISTEGITWKFKFTSSCIALTLDHLQSLQQPPPYPSILEVDQVIRAFPFPSYALGVSSPSGTEFNWSDDSDIAVQQYLTISMVEMNLIFLHKVYLIKATRQNPEDPLSTDYRFSVDSSVNSASRIVRALSSLYSRHNQIAYLSWSFWSSLAIACATLGDIISQSPRCSTAKPAMRLLTDGVKLYERATTAGRSNTSRAAMASIREQALQAISSSETSSSGTTSSKTPDGPLWLHQQTYTIDSTQD
;
A
#
# COMPACT_ATOMS: atom_id res chain seq x y z
N MET A 1 15.04 -19.77 13.32
CA MET A 1 15.98 -19.19 12.34
C MET A 1 15.68 -17.70 12.19
N ASN A 2 16.32 -16.82 12.95
CA ASN A 2 16.25 -15.36 12.75
C ASN A 2 17.64 -14.81 12.41
N SER A 3 18.32 -15.42 11.44
CA SER A 3 19.71 -15.09 11.08
C SER A 3 19.85 -13.86 10.18
N ARG A 4 18.76 -13.13 9.92
CA ARG A 4 18.78 -11.87 9.15
C ARG A 4 18.44 -10.70 10.07
N PRO A 5 19.24 -9.62 10.07
CA PRO A 5 18.86 -8.38 10.75
C PRO A 5 17.47 -7.91 10.27
N ALA A 6 16.68 -7.32 11.17
CA ALA A 6 15.34 -6.83 10.84
C ALA A 6 15.35 -5.76 9.72
N TYR A 7 16.46 -5.04 9.57
CA TYR A 7 16.71 -4.06 8.51
C TYR A 7 18.20 -3.75 8.41
N PHE A 8 18.65 -3.31 7.23
CA PHE A 8 20.00 -2.81 6.99
C PHE A 8 19.97 -1.29 6.87
N SER A 9 20.55 -0.61 7.86
CA SER A 9 20.70 0.85 7.81
C SER A 9 21.61 1.27 6.66
N LEU A 10 21.13 2.21 5.85
CA LEU A 10 21.93 2.80 4.76
C LEU A 10 23.18 3.52 5.26
N LYS A 11 23.26 3.87 6.55
CA LYS A 11 24.47 4.44 7.16
C LYS A 11 25.68 3.49 7.11
N HIS A 12 25.44 2.21 6.85
CA HIS A 12 26.48 1.18 6.75
C HIS A 12 26.58 0.59 5.34
N VAL A 13 26.07 1.28 4.32
CA VAL A 13 26.11 0.84 2.92
C VAL A 13 27.01 1.79 2.13
N ASP A 14 28.21 1.32 1.78
CA ASP A 14 29.20 2.09 0.99
C ASP A 14 29.19 1.74 -0.51
N CYS A 15 28.22 0.93 -0.95
CA CYS A 15 28.14 0.52 -2.35
C CYS A 15 27.55 1.65 -3.22
N PRO A 16 28.25 2.10 -4.29
CA PRO A 16 27.70 3.08 -5.21
C PRO A 16 26.48 2.51 -5.96
N TYR A 17 25.63 3.39 -6.49
CA TYR A 17 24.55 2.95 -7.37
C TYR A 17 25.11 2.19 -8.58
N PRO A 18 24.39 1.20 -9.11
CA PRO A 18 24.83 0.48 -10.30
C PRO A 18 25.03 1.46 -11.45
N ASP A 19 26.23 1.45 -12.01
CA ASP A 19 26.60 2.29 -13.14
C ASP A 19 25.90 1.77 -14.41
N ASN A 20 25.51 2.68 -15.31
CA ASN A 20 24.74 2.33 -16.51
C ASN A 20 25.49 1.39 -17.48
N PHE A 21 26.78 1.12 -17.24
CA PHE A 21 27.63 0.29 -18.08
C PHE A 21 27.24 -1.18 -18.12
N VAL A 22 26.73 -1.77 -17.02
CA VAL A 22 26.41 -3.22 -16.97
C VAL A 22 25.22 -3.57 -17.89
N CYS A 23 24.34 -2.61 -18.18
CA CYS A 23 23.15 -2.82 -19.01
C CYS A 23 23.29 -2.33 -20.46
N ARG A 24 24.43 -1.72 -20.86
CA ARG A 24 24.69 -1.38 -22.27
C ARG A 24 24.76 -2.60 -23.18
N ILE A 25 25.01 -3.78 -22.61
CA ILE A 25 25.14 -5.05 -23.33
C ILE A 25 23.78 -5.55 -23.85
N THR A 26 22.66 -5.14 -23.24
CA THR A 26 21.32 -5.70 -23.55
C THR A 26 20.36 -4.72 -24.24
N ASN A 27 20.75 -3.46 -24.45
CA ASN A 27 19.89 -2.41 -25.04
C ASN A 27 18.57 -2.18 -24.27
N ILE A 28 18.49 -2.60 -23.00
CA ILE A 28 17.34 -2.40 -22.11
C ILE A 28 17.52 -1.06 -21.39
N SER A 29 16.48 -0.22 -21.35
CA SER A 29 16.49 1.02 -20.59
C SER A 29 16.81 0.75 -19.11
N THR A 30 17.89 1.36 -18.60
CA THR A 30 18.30 1.25 -17.19
C THR A 30 17.53 2.17 -16.27
N GLU A 31 16.76 3.10 -16.83
CA GLU A 31 16.14 4.20 -16.11
C GLU A 31 15.29 3.68 -14.94
N GLY A 32 14.47 2.65 -15.15
CA GLY A 32 13.63 2.08 -14.10
C GLY A 32 14.42 1.43 -12.97
N ILE A 33 15.54 0.76 -13.29
CA ILE A 33 16.42 0.15 -12.29
C ILE A 33 17.10 1.25 -11.46
N THR A 34 17.72 2.23 -12.13
CA THR A 34 18.38 3.36 -11.46
C THR A 34 17.39 4.16 -10.60
N TRP A 35 16.19 4.43 -11.14
CA TRP A 35 15.13 5.12 -10.41
C TRP A 35 14.76 4.35 -9.14
N LYS A 36 14.53 3.03 -9.24
CA LYS A 36 14.19 2.17 -8.10
C LYS A 36 15.25 2.23 -7.00
N PHE A 37 16.54 2.17 -7.33
CA PHE A 37 17.61 2.27 -6.35
C PHE A 37 17.66 3.66 -5.68
N LYS A 38 17.53 4.73 -6.46
CA LYS A 38 17.50 6.10 -5.93
C LYS A 38 16.26 6.36 -5.07
N PHE A 39 15.09 5.88 -5.48
CA PHE A 39 13.87 5.98 -4.69
C PHE A 39 13.97 5.16 -3.40
N THR A 40 14.53 3.95 -3.46
CA THR A 40 14.71 3.12 -2.27
C THR A 40 15.59 3.81 -1.23
N SER A 41 16.72 4.34 -1.68
CA SER A 41 17.70 5.00 -0.81
C SER A 41 17.25 6.36 -0.27
N SER A 42 16.56 7.15 -1.10
CA SER A 42 16.16 8.52 -0.75
C SER A 42 14.81 8.60 -0.06
N CYS A 43 13.91 7.63 -0.29
CA CYS A 43 12.52 7.69 0.15
C CYS A 43 12.13 6.52 1.04
N ILE A 44 12.37 5.27 0.61
CA ILE A 44 11.95 4.09 1.40
C ILE A 44 12.76 3.97 2.68
N ALA A 45 14.06 4.27 2.63
CA ALA A 45 14.90 4.22 3.83
C ALA A 45 14.44 5.20 4.92
N LEU A 46 14.01 6.42 4.55
CA LEU A 46 13.44 7.38 5.49
C LEU A 46 12.18 6.83 6.17
N THR A 47 11.29 6.21 5.38
CA THR A 47 10.10 5.54 5.93
C THR A 47 10.48 4.39 6.86
N LEU A 48 11.49 3.59 6.49
CA LEU A 48 11.92 2.44 7.30
C LEU A 48 12.55 2.88 8.62
N ASP A 49 13.38 3.92 8.63
CA ASP A 49 13.97 4.49 9.86
C ASP A 49 12.85 4.92 10.84
N HIS A 50 11.77 5.52 10.32
CA HIS A 50 10.59 5.89 11.09
C HIS A 50 9.78 4.68 11.59
N LEU A 51 9.68 3.62 10.77
CA LEU A 51 9.02 2.37 11.14
C LEU A 51 9.83 1.49 12.10
N GLN A 52 11.13 1.67 12.26
CA GLN A 52 11.87 0.95 13.29
C GLN A 52 11.61 1.51 14.69
N SER A 53 11.22 2.78 14.76
CA SER A 53 10.94 3.49 15.99
C SER A 53 9.50 3.27 16.49
N LEU A 54 8.86 2.13 16.25
CA LEU A 54 7.44 1.93 16.63
C LEU A 54 7.16 2.11 18.13
N GLN A 55 8.17 1.92 18.99
CA GLN A 55 8.04 2.21 20.42
C GLN A 55 7.92 3.72 20.70
N GLN A 56 8.49 4.56 19.85
CA GLN A 56 8.41 6.02 19.89
C GLN A 56 8.30 6.57 18.46
N PRO A 57 7.10 6.59 17.87
CA PRO A 57 6.95 7.06 16.50
C PRO A 57 7.47 8.49 16.39
N PRO A 58 8.16 8.83 15.30
CA PRO A 58 8.72 10.17 15.11
C PRO A 58 7.62 11.22 15.18
N PRO A 59 7.94 12.47 15.57
CA PRO A 59 6.98 13.56 15.63
C PRO A 59 6.21 13.72 14.32
N TYR A 60 4.95 14.11 14.40
CA TYR A 60 4.09 14.23 13.23
C TYR A 60 4.65 15.15 12.13
N PRO A 61 5.28 16.30 12.44
CA PRO A 61 5.93 17.14 11.43
C PRO A 61 6.99 16.39 10.60
N SER A 62 7.78 15.51 11.21
CA SER A 62 8.80 14.72 10.51
C SER A 62 8.19 13.73 9.52
N ILE A 63 6.98 13.21 9.79
CA ILE A 63 6.24 12.39 8.84
C ILE A 63 5.82 13.22 7.62
N LEU A 64 5.38 14.45 7.84
CA LEU A 64 4.96 15.35 6.75
C LEU A 64 6.15 15.78 5.88
N GLU A 65 7.32 16.00 6.48
CA GLU A 65 8.56 16.28 5.74
C GLU A 65 8.94 15.11 4.82
N VAL A 66 8.87 13.87 5.31
CA VAL A 66 9.16 12.70 4.48
C VAL A 66 8.10 12.49 3.40
N ASP A 67 6.81 12.76 3.67
CA ASP A 67 5.76 12.72 2.64
C ASP A 67 6.08 13.70 1.50
N GLN A 68 6.49 14.92 1.82
CA GLN A 68 6.90 15.91 0.83
C GLN A 68 8.07 15.43 -0.02
N VAL A 69 9.10 14.82 0.60
CA VAL A 69 10.24 14.23 -0.12
C VAL A 69 9.78 13.13 -1.08
N ILE A 70 8.88 12.23 -0.64
CA ILE A 70 8.36 11.15 -1.48
C ILE A 70 7.59 11.71 -2.68
N ARG A 71 6.71 12.69 -2.46
CA ARG A 71 5.87 13.28 -3.53
C ARG A 71 6.67 14.15 -4.50
N ALA A 72 7.75 14.78 -4.04
CA ALA A 72 8.64 15.58 -4.87
C ALA A 72 9.65 14.73 -5.65
N PHE A 73 9.77 13.43 -5.34
CA PHE A 73 10.74 12.58 -6.02
C PHE A 73 10.41 12.43 -7.51
N PRO A 74 11.36 12.70 -8.42
CA PRO A 74 11.09 12.71 -9.85
C PRO A 74 10.67 11.32 -10.34
N PHE A 75 9.59 11.27 -11.12
CA PHE A 75 9.19 10.05 -11.81
C PHE A 75 10.09 9.78 -13.03
N PRO A 76 10.32 8.51 -13.40
CA PRO A 76 11.03 8.17 -14.62
C PRO A 76 10.19 8.55 -15.85
N SER A 77 10.87 8.79 -16.97
CA SER A 77 10.28 9.31 -18.21
C SER A 77 9.09 8.49 -18.71
N TYR A 78 9.19 7.16 -18.63
CA TYR A 78 8.13 6.24 -19.04
C TYR A 78 6.87 6.30 -18.16
N ALA A 79 6.97 6.83 -16.93
CA ALA A 79 5.87 6.88 -15.96
C ALA A 79 5.17 8.25 -15.87
N LEU A 80 5.61 9.25 -16.63
CA LEU A 80 5.03 10.60 -16.58
C LEU A 80 3.54 10.63 -16.97
N GLY A 81 3.11 9.78 -17.89
CA GLY A 81 1.70 9.68 -18.32
C GLY A 81 0.74 9.10 -17.27
N VAL A 82 1.27 8.53 -16.20
CA VAL A 82 0.47 7.85 -15.15
C VAL A 82 0.70 8.44 -13.75
N SER A 83 1.58 9.46 -13.64
CA SER A 83 2.04 10.02 -12.37
C SER A 83 1.06 11.02 -11.73
N SER A 84 0.04 11.50 -12.45
CA SER A 84 -0.91 12.50 -11.96
C SER A 84 -1.54 12.15 -10.60
N PRO A 85 -1.24 12.89 -9.51
CA PRO A 85 -1.74 12.59 -8.17
C PRO A 85 -3.26 12.66 -8.03
N SER A 86 -3.91 13.47 -8.87
CA SER A 86 -5.36 13.65 -8.93
C SER A 86 -6.02 12.83 -10.04
N GLY A 87 -5.23 12.14 -10.87
CA GLY A 87 -5.72 11.41 -12.03
C GLY A 87 -6.45 10.13 -11.61
N THR A 88 -7.74 10.05 -11.93
CA THR A 88 -8.47 8.77 -11.96
C THR A 88 -8.17 7.97 -13.23
N GLU A 89 -7.56 8.61 -14.21
CA GLU A 89 -7.20 8.03 -15.50
C GLU A 89 -5.72 7.72 -15.55
N PHE A 90 -5.41 6.50 -15.99
CA PHE A 90 -4.04 6.02 -16.15
C PHE A 90 -3.79 5.79 -17.63
N ASN A 91 -2.95 6.64 -18.23
CA ASN A 91 -2.55 6.46 -19.62
C ASN A 91 -1.44 5.40 -19.74
N TRP A 92 -1.84 4.13 -19.64
CA TRP A 92 -0.93 3.00 -19.79
C TRP A 92 -0.31 2.97 -21.19
N SER A 93 0.93 2.48 -21.29
CA SER A 93 1.53 2.15 -22.58
C SER A 93 0.76 1.02 -23.28
N ASP A 94 0.79 0.99 -24.61
CA ASP A 94 0.35 -0.16 -25.41
C ASP A 94 1.32 -1.35 -25.28
N ASP A 95 2.58 -1.07 -24.96
CA ASP A 95 3.56 -2.08 -24.60
C ASP A 95 3.32 -2.53 -23.15
N SER A 96 3.04 -3.83 -22.96
CA SER A 96 2.73 -4.40 -21.66
C SER A 96 3.88 -4.34 -20.68
N ASP A 97 5.13 -4.44 -21.14
CA ASP A 97 6.31 -4.40 -20.27
C ASP A 97 6.52 -2.98 -19.74
N ILE A 98 6.30 -1.98 -20.58
CA ILE A 98 6.33 -0.57 -20.17
C ILE A 98 5.16 -0.27 -19.22
N ALA A 99 3.94 -0.76 -19.52
CA ALA A 99 2.77 -0.56 -18.67
C ALA A 99 2.95 -1.20 -17.28
N VAL A 100 3.63 -2.34 -17.21
CA VAL A 100 4.06 -2.96 -15.97
C VAL A 100 5.03 -2.08 -15.19
N GLN A 101 6.07 -1.53 -15.85
CA GLN A 101 7.02 -0.64 -15.19
C GLN A 101 6.35 0.65 -14.68
N GLN A 102 5.41 1.21 -15.45
CA GLN A 102 4.58 2.34 -15.06
C GLN A 102 3.83 2.05 -13.75
N TYR A 103 3.16 0.90 -13.64
CA TYR A 103 2.45 0.51 -12.43
C TYR A 103 3.39 0.23 -11.25
N LEU A 104 4.51 -0.46 -11.47
CA LEU A 104 5.47 -0.74 -10.41
C LEU A 104 6.03 0.55 -9.81
N THR A 105 6.22 1.58 -10.64
CA THR A 105 6.64 2.92 -10.20
C THR A 105 5.58 3.56 -9.29
N ILE A 106 4.31 3.59 -9.72
CA ILE A 106 3.20 4.13 -8.92
C ILE A 106 3.04 3.35 -7.61
N SER A 107 2.92 2.03 -7.70
CA SER A 107 2.67 1.18 -6.52
C SER A 107 3.79 1.29 -5.49
N MET A 108 5.05 1.47 -5.92
CA MET A 108 6.17 1.68 -5.01
C MET A 108 6.05 3.00 -4.23
N VAL A 109 5.65 4.09 -4.90
CA VAL A 109 5.41 5.39 -4.26
C VAL A 109 4.22 5.32 -3.30
N GLU A 110 3.08 4.84 -3.77
CA GLU A 110 1.83 4.81 -2.99
C GLU A 110 1.93 3.84 -1.81
N MET A 111 2.60 2.69 -1.95
CA MET A 111 2.87 1.80 -0.81
C MET A 111 3.76 2.50 0.23
N ASN A 112 4.79 3.23 -0.21
CA ASN A 112 5.66 3.94 0.72
C ASN A 112 4.89 4.98 1.54
N LEU A 113 3.96 5.70 0.90
CA LEU A 113 3.06 6.65 1.57
C LEU A 113 2.11 5.96 2.57
N ILE A 114 1.53 4.81 2.22
CA ILE A 114 0.70 4.02 3.15
C ILE A 114 1.52 3.65 4.40
N PHE A 115 2.73 3.13 4.21
CA PHE A 115 3.59 2.71 5.31
C PHE A 115 4.04 3.88 6.19
N LEU A 116 4.38 5.02 5.58
CA LEU A 116 4.78 6.23 6.29
C LEU A 116 3.66 6.76 7.21
N HIS A 117 2.44 6.84 6.70
CA HIS A 117 1.30 7.41 7.45
C HIS A 117 0.61 6.43 8.40
N LYS A 118 0.94 5.14 8.33
CA LYS A 118 0.26 4.06 9.03
C LYS A 118 0.06 4.28 10.53
N VAL A 119 1.12 4.72 11.24
CA VAL A 119 1.04 4.93 12.69
C VAL A 119 0.09 6.07 13.02
N TYR A 120 0.12 7.15 12.24
CA TYR A 120 -0.73 8.32 12.47
C TYR A 120 -2.16 8.12 12.01
N LEU A 121 -2.39 7.27 11.00
CA LEU A 121 -3.71 6.76 10.68
C LEU A 121 -4.34 6.06 11.88
N ILE A 122 -3.62 5.11 12.49
CA ILE A 122 -4.09 4.37 13.67
C ILE A 122 -4.35 5.33 14.85
N LYS A 123 -3.45 6.31 15.08
CA LYS A 123 -3.65 7.32 16.12
C LYS A 123 -4.91 8.15 15.87
N ALA A 124 -5.14 8.62 14.64
CA ALA A 124 -6.32 9.40 14.25
C ALA A 124 -7.61 8.62 14.56
N THR A 125 -7.65 7.38 14.10
CA THR A 125 -8.78 6.47 14.27
C THR A 125 -9.05 6.13 15.74
N ARG A 126 -8.01 5.98 16.57
CA ARG A 126 -8.18 5.78 18.02
C ARG A 126 -8.65 7.05 18.76
N GLN A 127 -8.20 8.23 18.31
CA GLN A 127 -8.58 9.50 18.92
C GLN A 127 -10.03 9.86 18.64
N ASN A 128 -10.48 9.70 17.39
CA ASN A 128 -11.87 9.90 17.02
C ASN A 128 -12.33 8.81 16.03
N PRO A 129 -12.90 7.70 16.52
CA PRO A 129 -13.40 6.63 15.66
C PRO A 129 -14.57 7.05 14.76
N GLU A 130 -15.39 8.02 15.19
CA GLU A 130 -16.55 8.47 14.40
C GLU A 130 -16.11 9.32 13.20
N ASP A 131 -15.12 10.19 13.40
CA ASP A 131 -14.57 11.04 12.36
C ASP A 131 -13.04 11.26 12.52
N PRO A 132 -12.20 10.33 12.04
CA PRO A 132 -10.75 10.47 12.12
C PRO A 132 -10.21 11.70 11.36
N LEU A 133 -10.97 12.22 10.39
CA LEU A 133 -10.59 13.39 9.59
C LEU A 133 -10.72 14.71 10.37
N SER A 134 -11.42 14.69 11.50
CA SER A 134 -11.48 15.84 12.42
C SER A 134 -10.25 15.98 13.32
N THR A 135 -9.37 14.98 13.36
CA THR A 135 -8.16 15.00 14.19
C THR A 135 -7.04 15.81 13.53
N ASP A 136 -6.03 16.18 14.32
CA ASP A 136 -4.80 16.82 13.81
C ASP A 136 -4.05 15.94 12.79
N TYR A 137 -4.37 14.65 12.73
CA TYR A 137 -3.76 13.67 11.83
C TYR A 137 -4.56 13.44 10.54
N ARG A 138 -5.54 14.30 10.24
CA ARG A 138 -6.36 14.27 9.02
C ARG A 138 -5.54 13.98 7.75
N PHE A 139 -4.41 14.65 7.58
CA PHE A 139 -3.59 14.49 6.38
C PHE A 139 -3.03 13.06 6.24
N SER A 140 -2.73 12.38 7.35
CA SER A 140 -2.34 10.97 7.31
C SER A 140 -3.49 10.07 6.90
N VAL A 141 -4.70 10.35 7.38
CA VAL A 141 -5.92 9.61 7.00
C VAL A 141 -6.16 9.78 5.49
N ASP A 142 -6.20 11.02 5.02
CA ASP A 142 -6.38 11.35 3.59
C ASP A 142 -5.29 10.69 2.74
N SER A 143 -4.02 10.80 3.13
CA SER A 143 -2.89 10.22 2.39
C SER A 143 -2.97 8.71 2.31
N SER A 144 -3.30 8.00 3.40
CA SER A 144 -3.45 6.54 3.38
C SER A 144 -4.64 6.09 2.53
N VAL A 145 -5.81 6.73 2.66
CA VAL A 145 -7.01 6.39 1.85
C VAL A 145 -6.75 6.64 0.38
N ASN A 146 -6.18 7.80 0.03
CA ASN A 146 -5.91 8.16 -1.36
C ASN A 146 -4.89 7.22 -2.00
N SER A 147 -3.80 6.91 -1.29
CA SER A 147 -2.76 6.01 -1.80
C SER A 147 -3.31 4.59 -2.03
N ALA A 148 -4.07 4.06 -1.06
CA ALA A 148 -4.71 2.75 -1.19
C ALA A 148 -5.73 2.74 -2.33
N SER A 149 -6.56 3.78 -2.43
CA SER A 149 -7.54 3.93 -3.49
C SER A 149 -6.88 3.99 -4.88
N ARG A 150 -5.76 4.69 -4.99
CA ARG A 150 -5.01 4.81 -6.24
C ARG A 150 -4.41 3.48 -6.67
N ILE A 151 -3.85 2.69 -5.75
CA ILE A 151 -3.35 1.33 -6.06
C ILE A 151 -4.47 0.44 -6.62
N VAL A 152 -5.63 0.42 -5.96
CA VAL A 152 -6.78 -0.39 -6.41
C VAL A 152 -7.22 0.02 -7.81
N ARG A 153 -7.40 1.32 -8.05
CA ARG A 153 -7.80 1.85 -9.37
C ARG A 153 -6.74 1.59 -10.44
N ALA A 154 -5.46 1.82 -10.12
CA ALA A 154 -4.34 1.63 -11.04
C ALA A 154 -4.26 0.18 -11.48
N LEU A 155 -4.26 -0.77 -10.54
CA LEU A 155 -4.16 -2.19 -10.89
C LEU A 155 -5.40 -2.68 -11.63
N SER A 156 -6.60 -2.21 -11.25
CA SER A 156 -7.83 -2.56 -11.95
C SER A 156 -7.81 -2.06 -13.40
N SER A 157 -7.42 -0.81 -13.62
CA SER A 157 -7.28 -0.21 -14.95
C SER A 157 -6.21 -0.92 -15.78
N LEU A 158 -5.05 -1.22 -15.20
CA LEU A 158 -3.98 -1.95 -15.88
C LEU A 158 -4.44 -3.35 -16.28
N TYR A 159 -5.09 -4.07 -15.37
CA TYR A 159 -5.59 -5.43 -15.63
C TYR A 159 -6.67 -5.46 -16.71
N SER A 160 -7.51 -4.42 -16.80
CA SER A 160 -8.49 -4.28 -17.88
C SER A 160 -7.84 -4.09 -19.25
N ARG A 161 -6.69 -3.40 -19.33
CA ARG A 161 -5.96 -3.19 -20.59
C ARG A 161 -5.05 -4.36 -20.96
N HIS A 162 -4.32 -4.89 -19.99
CA HIS A 162 -3.28 -5.90 -20.14
C HIS A 162 -3.57 -7.09 -19.23
N ASN A 163 -4.60 -7.88 -19.53
CA ASN A 163 -5.02 -8.98 -18.65
C ASN A 163 -3.96 -10.09 -18.47
N GLN A 164 -3.01 -10.20 -19.39
CA GLN A 164 -1.87 -11.11 -19.36
C GLN A 164 -0.92 -10.85 -18.20
N ILE A 165 -1.00 -9.66 -17.57
CA ILE A 165 -0.22 -9.35 -16.36
C ILE A 165 -0.63 -10.21 -15.15
N ALA A 166 -1.75 -10.93 -15.23
CA ALA A 166 -2.22 -11.86 -14.19
C ALA A 166 -1.11 -12.82 -13.73
N TYR A 167 -0.29 -13.27 -14.68
CA TYR A 167 0.78 -14.24 -14.47
C TYR A 167 2.09 -13.61 -13.97
N LEU A 168 2.16 -12.27 -13.90
CA LEU A 168 3.35 -11.54 -13.50
C LEU A 168 3.54 -11.49 -11.98
N SER A 169 4.71 -10.99 -11.60
CA SER A 169 5.34 -10.94 -10.28
C SER A 169 4.40 -10.87 -9.07
N TRP A 170 4.84 -11.48 -7.96
CA TRP A 170 4.07 -11.48 -6.72
C TRP A 170 3.66 -10.07 -6.25
N SER A 171 4.50 -9.07 -6.57
CA SER A 171 4.45 -7.68 -6.08
C SER A 171 3.16 -6.91 -6.41
N PHE A 172 2.53 -7.15 -7.57
CA PHE A 172 1.28 -6.47 -7.95
C PHE A 172 0.19 -6.77 -6.92
N TRP A 173 0.01 -8.06 -6.66
CA TRP A 173 -1.03 -8.57 -5.79
C TRP A 173 -0.76 -8.25 -4.32
N SER A 174 0.52 -8.16 -3.91
CA SER A 174 0.89 -7.69 -2.57
C SER A 174 0.49 -6.24 -2.36
N SER A 175 0.78 -5.37 -3.35
CA SER A 175 0.37 -3.96 -3.26
C SER A 175 -1.15 -3.81 -3.18
N LEU A 176 -1.90 -4.62 -3.95
CA LEU A 176 -3.36 -4.67 -3.87
C LEU A 176 -3.85 -5.16 -2.50
N ALA A 177 -3.24 -6.21 -1.94
CA ALA A 177 -3.60 -6.73 -0.64
C ALA A 177 -3.37 -5.70 0.48
N ILE A 178 -2.23 -4.99 0.46
CA ILE A 178 -1.92 -3.90 1.39
C ILE A 178 -2.92 -2.76 1.26
N ALA A 179 -3.27 -2.36 0.03
CA ALA A 179 -4.27 -1.33 -0.22
C ALA A 179 -5.64 -1.72 0.33
N CYS A 180 -6.11 -2.94 0.03
CA CYS A 180 -7.38 -3.46 0.56
C CYS A 180 -7.36 -3.56 2.09
N ALA A 181 -6.27 -4.03 2.70
CA ALA A 181 -6.14 -4.07 4.15
C ALA A 181 -6.22 -2.66 4.77
N THR A 182 -5.58 -1.67 4.15
CA THR A 182 -5.62 -0.27 4.62
C THR A 182 -7.04 0.31 4.54
N LEU A 183 -7.76 0.06 3.44
CA LEU A 183 -9.16 0.49 3.32
C LEU A 183 -10.07 -0.24 4.33
N GLY A 184 -9.86 -1.56 4.49
CA GLY A 184 -10.59 -2.38 5.46
C GLY A 184 -10.36 -1.91 6.90
N ASP A 185 -9.12 -1.62 7.29
CA ASP A 185 -8.78 -1.11 8.62
C ASP A 185 -9.53 0.19 8.94
N ILE A 186 -9.63 1.10 7.97
CA ILE A 186 -10.34 2.38 8.13
C ILE A 186 -11.84 2.17 8.29
N ILE A 187 -12.43 1.31 7.46
CA ILE A 187 -13.87 1.03 7.53
C ILE A 187 -14.22 0.31 8.84
N SER A 188 -13.42 -0.68 9.24
CA SER A 188 -13.68 -1.49 10.42
C SER A 188 -13.60 -0.69 11.71
N GLN A 189 -12.67 0.27 11.78
CA GLN A 189 -12.49 1.10 12.97
C GLN A 189 -13.32 2.40 12.94
N SER A 190 -13.67 2.90 11.75
CA SER A 190 -14.39 4.16 11.56
C SER A 190 -15.49 4.03 10.51
N PRO A 191 -16.50 3.15 10.72
CA PRO A 191 -17.51 2.83 9.71
C PRO A 191 -18.42 4.00 9.32
N ARG A 192 -18.49 5.04 10.16
CA ARG A 192 -19.30 6.25 9.96
C ARG A 192 -18.54 7.41 9.32
N CYS A 193 -17.23 7.29 9.16
CA CYS A 193 -16.42 8.29 8.49
C CYS A 193 -16.90 8.50 7.04
N SER A 194 -16.83 9.74 6.56
CA SER A 194 -17.26 10.11 5.20
C SER A 194 -16.56 9.30 4.10
N THR A 195 -15.36 8.80 4.37
CA THR A 195 -14.57 7.97 3.44
C THR A 195 -14.94 6.48 3.46
N ALA A 196 -15.67 6.00 4.47
CA ALA A 196 -15.95 4.57 4.65
C ALA A 196 -16.78 3.97 3.50
N LYS A 197 -17.88 4.63 3.09
CA LYS A 197 -18.73 4.15 1.99
C LYS A 197 -18.00 4.14 0.62
N PRO A 198 -17.28 5.22 0.22
CA PRO A 198 -16.40 5.17 -0.95
C PRO A 198 -15.31 4.09 -0.87
N ALA A 199 -14.66 3.95 0.28
CA ALA A 199 -13.61 2.95 0.50
C ALA A 199 -14.15 1.52 0.38
N MET A 200 -15.36 1.25 0.88
CA MET A 200 -16.01 -0.07 0.78
C MET A 200 -16.20 -0.52 -0.68
N ARG A 201 -16.57 0.40 -1.57
CA ARG A 201 -16.71 0.11 -3.01
C ARG A 201 -15.37 -0.32 -3.59
N LEU A 202 -14.31 0.44 -3.34
CA LEU A 202 -12.96 0.13 -3.81
C LEU A 202 -12.43 -1.17 -3.21
N LEU A 203 -12.63 -1.40 -1.91
CA LEU A 203 -12.26 -2.65 -1.24
C LEU A 203 -12.94 -3.84 -1.92
N THR A 204 -14.24 -3.72 -2.19
CA THR A 204 -15.01 -4.77 -2.87
C THR A 204 -14.46 -5.07 -4.26
N ASP A 205 -14.16 -4.03 -5.05
CA ASP A 205 -13.60 -4.18 -6.39
C ASP A 205 -12.19 -4.79 -6.37
N GLY A 206 -11.34 -4.34 -5.44
CA GLY A 206 -10.01 -4.88 -5.24
C GLY A 206 -10.01 -6.36 -4.82
N VAL A 207 -10.91 -6.76 -3.92
CA VAL A 207 -11.05 -8.16 -3.51
C VAL A 207 -11.55 -9.03 -4.68
N LYS A 208 -12.53 -8.56 -5.46
CA LYS A 208 -12.99 -9.28 -6.67
C LYS A 208 -11.88 -9.44 -7.70
N LEU A 209 -11.08 -8.38 -7.93
CA LEU A 209 -9.94 -8.44 -8.83
C LEU A 209 -8.89 -9.45 -8.35
N TYR A 210 -8.57 -9.41 -7.05
CA TYR A 210 -7.64 -10.34 -6.43
C TYR A 210 -8.13 -11.79 -6.60
N GLU A 211 -9.41 -12.05 -6.27
CA GLU A 211 -10.02 -13.37 -6.46
C GLU A 211 -9.96 -13.82 -7.91
N ARG A 212 -10.34 -12.98 -8.88
CA ARG A 212 -10.32 -13.33 -10.31
C ARG A 212 -8.91 -13.73 -10.77
N ALA A 213 -7.93 -12.88 -10.50
CA ALA A 213 -6.57 -13.06 -11.04
C ALA A 213 -5.77 -14.17 -10.36
N THR A 214 -6.12 -14.54 -9.12
CA THR A 214 -5.33 -15.49 -8.32
C THR A 214 -5.88 -16.91 -8.30
N THR A 215 -6.94 -17.18 -9.05
CA THR A 215 -7.65 -18.48 -9.10
C THR A 215 -6.76 -19.65 -9.52
N ALA A 216 -5.74 -19.43 -10.36
CA ALA A 216 -4.96 -20.50 -10.99
C ALA A 216 -3.55 -20.74 -10.38
N GLY A 217 -3.18 -20.10 -9.27
CA GLY A 217 -1.79 -20.24 -8.80
C GLY A 217 -1.42 -19.60 -7.45
N ARG A 218 -2.39 -19.23 -6.61
CA ARG A 218 -2.08 -18.67 -5.28
C ARG A 218 -2.69 -19.46 -4.14
N SER A 219 -2.03 -19.37 -2.98
CA SER A 219 -2.49 -19.96 -1.75
C SER A 219 -3.92 -19.50 -1.42
N ASN A 220 -4.80 -20.48 -1.19
CA ASN A 220 -6.18 -20.29 -0.72
C ASN A 220 -6.23 -19.41 0.53
N THR A 221 -5.19 -19.45 1.37
CA THR A 221 -5.07 -18.63 2.58
C THR A 221 -5.08 -17.13 2.28
N SER A 222 -4.36 -16.70 1.24
CA SER A 222 -4.31 -15.27 0.86
C SER A 222 -5.65 -14.76 0.35
N ARG A 223 -6.40 -15.61 -0.38
CA ARG A 223 -7.74 -15.30 -0.85
C ARG A 223 -8.74 -15.22 0.30
N ALA A 224 -8.67 -16.19 1.22
CA ALA A 224 -9.52 -16.21 2.42
C ALA A 224 -9.29 -14.97 3.29
N ALA A 225 -8.03 -14.53 3.45
CA ALA A 225 -7.71 -13.30 4.16
C ALA A 225 -8.35 -12.06 3.50
N MET A 226 -8.25 -11.94 2.16
CA MET A 226 -8.87 -10.83 1.42
C MET A 226 -10.40 -10.82 1.55
N ALA A 227 -11.03 -11.99 1.48
CA ALA A 227 -12.47 -12.13 1.69
C ALA A 227 -12.88 -11.75 3.11
N SER A 228 -12.09 -12.18 4.11
CA SER A 228 -12.31 -11.86 5.53
C SER A 228 -12.23 -10.36 5.80
N ILE A 229 -11.24 -9.65 5.22
CA ILE A 229 -11.13 -8.18 5.34
C ILE A 229 -12.40 -7.49 4.84
N ARG A 230 -12.93 -7.91 3.68
CA ARG A 230 -14.18 -7.37 3.12
C ARG A 230 -15.37 -7.64 4.04
N GLU A 231 -15.48 -8.85 4.56
CA GLU A 231 -16.58 -9.25 5.43
C GLU A 231 -16.58 -8.47 6.75
N GLN A 232 -15.42 -8.34 7.40
CA GLN A 232 -15.25 -7.53 8.61
C GLN A 232 -15.66 -6.08 8.39
N ALA A 233 -15.22 -5.49 7.28
CA ALA A 233 -15.58 -4.11 6.93
C ALA A 233 -17.10 -3.96 6.67
N LEU A 234 -17.75 -4.94 6.04
CA LEU A 234 -19.20 -4.94 5.82
C LEU A 234 -19.98 -5.04 7.14
N GLN A 235 -19.54 -5.93 8.05
CA GLN A 235 -20.13 -6.08 9.37
C GLN A 235 -19.99 -4.81 10.22
N ALA A 236 -18.87 -4.09 10.11
CA ALA A 236 -18.67 -2.83 10.81
C ALA A 236 -19.65 -1.75 10.35
N ILE A 237 -19.86 -1.62 9.03
CA ILE A 237 -20.85 -0.67 8.47
C ILE A 237 -22.26 -1.03 8.95
N SER A 238 -22.69 -2.29 8.81
CA SER A 238 -24.05 -2.69 9.18
C SER A 238 -24.32 -2.53 10.67
N SER A 239 -23.35 -2.86 11.53
CA SER A 239 -23.44 -2.67 12.99
C SER A 239 -23.52 -1.20 13.39
N SER A 240 -22.86 -0.31 12.64
CA SER A 240 -22.90 1.13 12.88
C SER A 240 -24.26 1.76 12.51
N GLU A 241 -24.93 1.20 11.50
CA GLU A 241 -26.26 1.63 11.04
C GLU A 241 -27.34 1.19 12.03
N THR A 242 -27.28 -0.04 12.55
CA THR A 242 -28.23 -0.53 13.57
C THR A 242 -28.09 0.19 14.92
N SER A 243 -26.86 0.53 15.32
CA SER A 243 -26.59 1.26 16.57
C SER A 243 -27.05 2.72 16.55
N SER A 244 -27.40 3.28 15.39
CA SER A 244 -28.04 4.60 15.32
C SER A 244 -29.49 4.58 15.85
N SER A 245 -30.06 3.40 16.08
CA SER A 245 -31.42 3.18 16.60
C SER A 245 -31.47 2.79 18.08
N GLY A 246 -30.34 2.73 18.80
CA GLY A 246 -30.30 2.32 20.21
C GLY A 246 -29.02 2.75 20.94
N THR A 247 -29.18 3.35 22.12
CA THR A 247 -28.12 3.93 22.98
C THR A 247 -27.05 2.91 23.44
N THR A 248 -25.79 3.25 23.13
CA THR A 248 -24.44 2.81 23.60
C THR A 248 -24.23 1.51 24.41
N SER A 249 -23.21 0.73 23.99
CA SER A 249 -22.06 0.36 24.85
C SER A 249 -20.84 -0.03 24.01
N SER A 250 -19.68 0.57 24.32
CA SER A 250 -18.41 0.40 23.62
C SER A 250 -17.72 -0.93 24.00
N LYS A 251 -17.43 -1.77 23.01
CA LYS A 251 -16.42 -2.83 23.11
C LYS A 251 -15.19 -2.42 22.30
N THR A 252 -14.03 -2.41 22.94
CA THR A 252 -12.71 -2.30 22.31
C THR A 252 -12.45 -3.49 21.39
N PRO A 253 -12.14 -3.31 20.10
CA PRO A 253 -11.65 -4.39 19.25
C PRO A 253 -10.16 -4.63 19.51
N ASP A 254 -9.78 -5.91 19.57
CA ASP A 254 -8.39 -6.36 19.56
C ASP A 254 -7.62 -5.75 18.38
N GLY A 255 -6.32 -5.49 18.61
CA GLY A 255 -5.45 -4.76 17.69
C GLY A 255 -5.34 -5.38 16.27
N PRO A 256 -4.89 -4.59 15.28
CA PRO A 256 -4.96 -4.97 13.88
C PRO A 256 -4.15 -6.24 13.56
N LEU A 257 -4.82 -7.19 12.90
CA LEU A 257 -4.36 -8.54 12.53
C LEU A 257 -3.03 -8.59 11.74
N TRP A 258 -2.61 -7.51 11.09
CA TRP A 258 -1.42 -7.52 10.23
C TRP A 258 -0.10 -7.25 10.96
N LEU A 259 -0.11 -6.83 12.23
CA LEU A 259 1.12 -6.82 13.06
C LEU A 259 1.68 -8.24 13.28
N HIS A 260 0.85 -9.27 13.09
CA HIS A 260 1.25 -10.68 13.17
C HIS A 260 1.71 -11.25 11.82
N GLN A 261 1.62 -10.49 10.72
CA GLN A 261 2.01 -10.96 9.38
C GLN A 261 3.48 -10.68 9.02
N GLN A 262 4.30 -10.15 9.94
CA GLN A 262 5.76 -10.09 9.73
C GLN A 262 6.45 -11.46 9.83
N THR A 263 5.75 -12.52 10.22
CA THR A 263 6.21 -13.90 10.05
C THR A 263 5.58 -14.52 8.81
N TYR A 264 6.00 -14.07 7.63
CA TYR A 264 6.00 -14.98 6.47
C TYR A 264 7.18 -15.94 6.68
N THR A 265 6.88 -17.08 7.31
CA THR A 265 7.75 -18.26 7.26
C THR A 265 7.92 -18.61 5.78
N ILE A 266 9.15 -18.51 5.30
CA ILE A 266 9.53 -19.12 4.02
C ILE A 266 9.40 -20.62 4.26
N ASP A 267 8.35 -21.23 3.71
CA ASP A 267 8.19 -22.67 3.70
C ASP A 267 9.32 -23.23 2.82
N SER A 268 10.37 -23.73 3.47
CA SER A 268 11.46 -24.43 2.83
C SER A 268 11.07 -25.89 2.63
N THR A 269 10.55 -26.21 1.45
CA THR A 269 10.50 -27.55 0.84
C THR A 269 10.60 -27.29 -0.67
N GLN A 270 11.51 -27.86 -1.47
CA GLN A 270 12.24 -29.12 -1.47
C GLN A 270 13.64 -28.91 -2.08
N ASP A 271 14.66 -29.53 -1.48
CA ASP A 271 15.45 -30.61 -2.09
C ASP A 271 15.68 -31.67 -0.99
#